data_AF-A0A349TBA2-F1
#
_entry.id   AF-A0A349TBA2-F1
#
_cell.length_a   1.000
_cell.length_b   1.000
_cell.length_c   1.000
_cell.angle_alpha   90.00
_cell.angle_beta   90.00
_cell.angle_gamma   90.00
#
_symmetry.space_group_name_H-M   'P 1'
#
loop_
_entity.id
_entity.type
_entity.pdbx_description
1 polymer ?
#
loop_
_entity_poly.entity_id
_entity_poly.type
_entity_poly.pdbx_seq_one_letter_code
_entity_poly.pdbx_strand_id
1 'polypeptide(L)'
;MVTSVSAAIREALLTADPRAKCFAAREVARNWRLGRLGWSFEAAMPEAPAAPDRPELLPPNQMPKRGKGGSERGRIALWHALAHIEFVAIDLALDMAGRFGEGQGHEFVSDFLQVAADEAMHFALLSR
;
A
#
# COMPACT_ATOMS: atom_id res chain seq x y z
N MET A 1 1.41 26.27 -4.35
CA MET A 1 2.56 25.37 -4.57
C MET A 1 2.03 24.03 -5.03
N VAL A 2 2.69 23.37 -5.98
CA VAL A 2 2.33 22.01 -6.41
C VAL A 2 2.78 21.04 -5.32
N THR A 3 1.92 20.12 -4.89
CA THR A 3 2.29 19.09 -3.90
C THR A 3 3.42 18.22 -4.46
N SER A 4 4.46 17.97 -3.67
CA SER A 4 5.56 17.09 -4.07
C SER A 4 5.13 15.62 -4.07
N VAL A 5 5.76 14.81 -4.94
CA VAL A 5 5.47 13.37 -5.02
C VAL A 5 5.76 12.66 -3.70
N SER A 6 6.84 13.02 -3.01
CA SER A 6 7.15 12.48 -1.68
C SER A 6 6.11 12.86 -0.63
N ALA A 7 5.62 14.10 -0.60
CA ALA A 7 4.57 14.49 0.34
C ALA A 7 3.28 13.68 0.13
N ALA A 8 2.86 13.52 -1.12
CA ALA A 8 1.66 12.74 -1.46
C ALA A 8 1.81 11.25 -1.10
N ILE A 9 2.97 10.64 -1.37
CA ILE A 9 3.28 9.26 -0.97
C ILE A 9 3.23 9.11 0.56
N ARG A 10 3.87 10.04 1.28
CA ARG A 10 3.93 10.02 2.75
C ARG A 10 2.53 10.09 3.37
N GLU A 11 1.66 10.95 2.85
CA GLU A 11 0.28 11.06 3.30
C GLU A 11 -0.50 9.75 3.09
N ALA A 12 -0.32 9.10 1.94
CA ALA A 12 -0.93 7.79 1.68
C ALA A 12 -0.43 6.71 2.65
N LEU A 13 0.88 6.65 2.91
CA LEU A 13 1.48 5.72 3.88
C LEU A 13 0.98 5.93 5.32
N LEU A 14 0.66 7.18 5.69
CA LEU A 14 0.13 7.52 7.01
C LEU A 14 -1.38 7.29 7.16
N THR A 15 -2.06 6.80 6.12
CA THR A 15 -3.49 6.50 6.17
C THR A 15 -3.74 5.11 6.76
N ALA A 16 -4.27 5.02 7.97
CA ALA A 16 -4.46 3.74 8.67
C ALA A 16 -5.64 2.91 8.15
N ASP A 17 -6.76 3.56 7.80
CA ASP A 17 -7.98 2.86 7.33
C ASP A 17 -7.71 2.17 5.98
N PRO A 18 -7.96 0.85 5.83
CA PRO A 18 -7.57 0.12 4.63
C PRO A 18 -8.25 0.64 3.35
N ARG A 19 -9.52 1.02 3.45
CA ARG A 19 -10.28 1.54 2.31
C ARG A 19 -9.78 2.93 1.94
N ALA A 20 -9.58 3.81 2.91
CA ALA A 20 -9.00 5.13 2.70
C ALA A 20 -7.59 5.05 2.11
N LYS A 21 -6.76 4.10 2.57
CA LYS A 21 -5.42 3.88 2.02
C LYS A 21 -5.48 3.47 0.55
N CYS A 22 -6.40 2.57 0.18
CA CYS A 22 -6.61 2.20 -1.23
C CYS A 22 -6.99 3.42 -2.09
N PHE A 23 -7.86 4.31 -1.58
CA PHE A 23 -8.20 5.54 -2.28
C PHE A 23 -7.00 6.48 -2.40
N ALA A 24 -6.25 6.68 -1.31
CA ALA A 24 -5.06 7.53 -1.28
C ALA A 24 -3.99 7.04 -2.27
N ALA A 25 -3.66 5.73 -2.26
CA ALA A 25 -2.69 5.14 -3.18
C ALA A 25 -3.07 5.38 -4.65
N ARG A 26 -4.34 5.13 -5.00
CA ARG A 26 -4.85 5.38 -6.36
C ARG A 26 -4.87 6.86 -6.72
N GLU A 27 -5.11 7.73 -5.74
CA GLU A 27 -5.07 9.18 -5.94
C GLU A 27 -3.65 9.66 -6.24
N VAL A 28 -2.64 9.18 -5.50
CA VAL A 28 -1.23 9.49 -5.76
C VAL A 28 -0.85 9.08 -7.18
N ALA A 29 -1.11 7.81 -7.55
CA ALA A 29 -0.80 7.30 -8.89
C ALA A 29 -1.49 8.08 -10.01
N ARG A 30 -2.78 8.44 -9.80
CA ARG A 30 -3.52 9.26 -10.76
C ARG A 30 -2.94 10.66 -10.88
N ASN A 31 -2.65 11.33 -9.76
CA ASN A 31 -2.12 12.69 -9.76
C ASN A 31 -0.71 12.73 -10.36
N TRP A 32 0.12 11.72 -10.09
CA TRP A 32 1.41 11.51 -10.75
C TRP A 32 1.27 11.40 -12.27
N ARG A 33 0.46 10.47 -12.76
CA ARG A 33 0.23 10.25 -14.21
C ARG A 33 -0.32 11.49 -14.92
N LEU A 34 -1.07 12.34 -14.21
CA LEU A 34 -1.63 13.58 -14.74
C LEU A 34 -0.67 14.78 -14.63
N GLY A 35 0.57 14.57 -14.16
CA GLY A 35 1.56 15.65 -13.98
C GLY A 35 1.18 16.66 -12.90
N ARG A 36 0.35 16.27 -11.93
CA ARG A 36 -0.13 17.14 -10.84
C ARG A 36 0.73 17.12 -9.60
N LEU A 37 1.73 16.24 -9.56
CA LEU A 37 2.70 16.15 -8.47
C LEU A 37 4.06 16.67 -8.96
N GLY A 38 4.73 17.43 -8.12
CA GLY A 38 6.08 17.92 -8.40
C GLY A 38 7.13 16.83 -8.19
N TRP A 39 8.15 16.79 -9.05
CA TRP A 39 9.35 15.98 -8.85
C TRP A 39 10.20 16.56 -7.71
N SER A 40 9.85 16.21 -6.47
CA SER A 40 10.54 16.64 -5.25
C SER A 40 10.42 15.59 -4.15
N PHE A 41 11.52 15.35 -3.45
CA PHE A 41 11.69 14.34 -2.42
C PHE A 41 12.00 14.95 -1.04
N GLU A 42 11.41 16.11 -0.75
CA GLU A 42 11.62 16.86 0.50
C GLU A 42 10.95 16.22 1.74
N ALA A 43 9.94 15.38 1.56
CA ALA A 43 9.23 14.73 2.65
C ALA A 43 9.87 13.37 2.99
N ALA A 44 10.41 13.24 4.20
CA ALA A 44 10.93 11.96 4.67
C ALA A 44 9.81 10.92 4.82
N MET A 45 10.02 9.73 4.26
CA MET A 45 9.12 8.60 4.45
C MET A 45 9.06 8.20 5.93
N PRO A 46 7.89 7.72 6.42
CA PRO A 46 7.79 7.28 7.79
C PRO A 46 8.67 6.04 8.04
N GLU A 47 8.98 5.78 9.31
CA GLU A 47 9.69 4.55 9.69
C GLU A 47 8.85 3.30 9.43
N ALA A 48 7.53 3.42 9.53
CA ALA A 48 6.58 2.39 9.15
C ALA A 48 5.28 3.02 8.60
N PRO A 49 4.59 2.36 7.66
CA PRO A 49 3.23 2.74 7.28
C PRO A 49 2.27 2.69 8.48
N ALA A 50 1.22 3.49 8.42
CA ALA A 50 0.14 3.40 9.40
C ALA A 50 -0.59 2.06 9.26
N ALA A 51 -0.76 1.37 10.39
CA ALA A 51 -1.48 0.12 10.48
C ALA A 51 -2.91 0.36 10.99
N PRO A 52 -3.90 -0.41 10.52
CA PRO A 52 -5.24 -0.40 11.10
C PRO A 52 -5.23 -1.01 12.51
N ASP A 53 -6.23 -0.66 13.33
CA ASP A 53 -6.37 -1.20 14.70
C ASP A 53 -6.55 -2.72 14.74
N ARG A 54 -6.98 -3.33 13.62
CA ARG A 54 -7.19 -4.77 13.48
C ARG A 54 -6.79 -5.25 12.08
N PRO A 55 -6.35 -6.51 11.96
CA PRO A 55 -6.13 -7.49 13.03
C PRO A 55 -4.90 -7.18 13.89
N GLU A 56 -4.88 -7.72 15.11
CA GLU A 56 -3.72 -7.63 15.99
C GLU A 56 -2.50 -8.33 15.36
N LEU A 57 -1.36 -7.65 15.37
CA LEU A 57 -0.10 -8.22 14.92
C LEU A 57 0.47 -9.12 16.02
N LEU A 58 0.35 -10.43 15.83
CA LEU A 58 0.88 -11.42 16.76
C LEU A 58 2.29 -11.87 16.35
N PRO A 59 3.18 -12.19 17.32
CA PRO A 59 4.46 -12.79 17.00
C PRO A 59 4.29 -14.17 16.36
N PRO A 60 5.26 -14.67 15.56
CA PRO A 60 5.11 -15.90 14.78
C PRO A 60 4.71 -17.14 15.60
N ASN A 61 5.15 -17.23 16.86
CA ASN A 61 4.83 -18.34 17.77
C ASN A 61 3.40 -18.28 18.35
N GLN A 62 2.70 -17.15 18.20
CA GLN A 62 1.30 -16.95 18.61
C GLN A 62 0.33 -16.95 17.43
N MET A 63 0.82 -17.06 16.19
CA MET A 63 -0.03 -17.10 15.01
C MET A 63 -0.96 -18.34 15.02
N PRO A 64 -2.26 -18.19 14.68
CA PRO A 64 -3.18 -19.31 14.59
C PRO A 64 -2.70 -20.38 13.60
N LYS A 65 -2.83 -21.66 13.96
CA LYS A 65 -2.48 -22.77 13.05
C LYS A 65 -3.37 -22.73 11.81
N ARG A 66 -2.74 -22.73 10.63
CA ARG A 66 -3.43 -22.85 9.34
C ARG A 66 -4.14 -24.22 9.27
N GLY A 67 -5.45 -24.22 9.06
CA GLY A 67 -6.25 -25.45 8.93
C GLY A 67 -5.98 -26.19 7.62
N LYS A 68 -6.54 -27.40 7.46
CA LYS A 68 -6.49 -28.14 6.19
C LYS A 68 -7.33 -27.40 5.12
N GLY A 69 -6.75 -27.24 3.92
CA GLY A 69 -7.43 -26.63 2.77
C GLY A 69 -8.68 -27.44 2.37
N GLY A 70 -9.76 -26.75 1.98
CA GLY A 70 -10.98 -27.38 1.45
C GLY A 70 -12.26 -27.15 2.26
N SER A 71 -12.18 -26.67 3.50
CA SER A 71 -13.37 -26.23 4.25
C SER A 71 -13.77 -24.80 3.88
N GLU A 72 -15.04 -24.43 4.09
CA GLU A 72 -15.53 -23.06 3.92
C GLU A 72 -14.68 -22.05 4.72
N ARG A 73 -14.40 -22.36 5.98
CA ARG A 73 -13.51 -21.58 6.84
C ARG A 73 -12.09 -21.43 6.27
N GLY A 74 -11.56 -22.48 5.64
CA GLY A 74 -10.25 -22.44 4.99
C GLY A 74 -10.24 -21.53 3.75
N ARG A 75 -11.32 -21.51 2.97
CA ARG A 75 -11.47 -20.58 1.83
C ARG A 75 -11.54 -19.13 2.31
N ILE A 76 -12.34 -18.84 3.33
CA ILE A 76 -12.44 -17.49 3.93
C ILE A 76 -11.07 -17.03 4.46
N ALA A 77 -10.34 -17.91 5.15
CA ALA A 77 -8.99 -17.60 5.62
C ALA A 77 -8.00 -17.30 4.47
N LEU A 78 -8.14 -17.98 3.33
CA LEU A 78 -7.34 -17.71 2.13
C LEU A 78 -7.66 -16.34 1.53
N TRP A 79 -8.94 -15.97 1.40
CA TRP A 79 -9.35 -14.64 0.93
C TRP A 79 -8.78 -13.53 1.80
N HIS A 80 -8.87 -13.67 3.13
CA HIS A 80 -8.25 -12.72 4.05
C HIS A 80 -6.73 -12.66 3.88
N ALA A 81 -6.06 -13.80 3.73
CA ALA A 81 -4.60 -13.82 3.53
C ALA A 81 -4.18 -13.10 2.25
N LEU A 82 -4.94 -13.28 1.15
CA LEU A 82 -4.69 -12.54 -0.10
C LEU A 82 -4.91 -11.04 0.11
N ALA A 83 -6.03 -10.63 0.73
CA ALA A 83 -6.28 -9.22 1.02
C ALA A 83 -5.15 -8.60 1.87
N HIS A 84 -4.60 -9.33 2.84
CA HIS A 84 -3.44 -8.88 3.60
C HIS A 84 -2.18 -8.71 2.75
N ILE A 85 -1.92 -9.63 1.82
CA ILE A 85 -0.79 -9.53 0.89
C ILE A 85 -0.93 -8.27 0.03
N GLU A 86 -2.11 -8.04 -0.56
CA GLU A 86 -2.33 -6.85 -1.39
C GLU A 86 -2.17 -5.57 -0.59
N PHE A 87 -2.69 -5.52 0.64
CA PHE A 87 -2.56 -4.34 1.50
C PHE A 87 -1.09 -4.00 1.81
N VAL A 88 -0.28 -5.02 2.14
CA VAL A 88 1.16 -4.84 2.38
C VAL A 88 1.89 -4.44 1.09
N ALA A 89 1.46 -4.93 -0.06
CA ALA A 89 2.05 -4.60 -1.35
C ALA A 89 1.82 -3.11 -1.72
N ILE A 90 0.65 -2.53 -1.40
CA ILE A 90 0.41 -1.08 -1.52
C ILE A 90 1.46 -0.29 -0.74
N ASP A 91 1.65 -0.64 0.54
CA ASP A 91 2.58 0.04 1.43
C ASP A 91 4.03 -0.07 0.92
N LEU A 92 4.44 -1.27 0.51
CA LEU A 92 5.79 -1.50 0.00
C LEU A 92 6.05 -0.70 -1.28
N ALA A 93 5.10 -0.69 -2.21
CA ALA A 93 5.25 0.02 -3.47
C ALA A 93 5.35 1.53 -3.27
N LEU A 94 4.51 2.10 -2.40
CA LEU A 94 4.58 3.50 -2.00
C LEU A 94 5.92 3.84 -1.31
N ASP A 95 6.37 3.04 -0.35
CA ASP A 95 7.63 3.28 0.36
C ASP A 95 8.84 3.20 -0.58
N MET A 96 8.85 2.24 -1.52
CA MET A 96 9.90 2.13 -2.53
C MET A 96 9.97 3.38 -3.41
N ALA A 97 8.83 3.84 -3.94
CA ALA A 97 8.77 5.08 -4.72
C ALA A 97 9.21 6.30 -3.90
N GLY A 98 8.80 6.40 -2.64
CA GLY A 98 9.10 7.52 -1.77
C GLY A 98 10.54 7.59 -1.28
N ARG A 99 11.15 6.46 -0.91
CA ARG A 99 12.53 6.39 -0.39
C ARG A 99 13.58 6.44 -1.48
N PHE A 100 13.35 5.79 -2.61
CA PHE A 100 14.39 5.59 -3.63
C PHE A 100 14.12 6.35 -4.93
N GLY A 101 12.96 6.98 -5.08
CA GLY A 101 12.54 7.61 -6.32
C GLY A 101 13.50 8.69 -6.84
N GLU A 102 14.06 9.51 -5.95
CA GLU A 102 15.00 10.58 -6.33
C GLU A 102 16.23 10.04 -7.04
N GLY A 103 16.83 8.96 -6.51
CA GLY A 103 18.04 8.35 -7.05
C GLY A 103 17.78 7.42 -8.23
N GLN A 104 16.63 6.75 -8.27
CA GLN A 104 16.30 5.76 -9.29
C GLN A 104 15.64 6.37 -10.55
N GLY A 105 15.06 7.56 -10.43
CA GLY A 105 14.49 8.30 -11.56
C GLY A 105 13.01 8.07 -11.82
N HIS A 106 12.51 8.75 -12.86
CA HIS A 106 11.07 8.93 -13.09
C HIS A 106 10.32 7.65 -13.43
N GLU A 107 10.92 6.74 -14.20
CA GLU A 107 10.29 5.45 -14.57
C GLU A 107 10.09 4.56 -13.35
N PHE A 108 11.11 4.44 -12.49
CA PHE A 108 11.02 3.71 -11.23
C PHE A 108 9.84 4.19 -10.38
N VAL A 109 9.70 5.51 -10.21
CA VAL A 109 8.57 6.10 -9.48
C VAL A 109 7.24 5.78 -10.15
N SER A 110 7.18 5.87 -11.48
CA SER A 110 5.96 5.59 -12.25
C SER A 110 5.52 4.13 -12.10
N ASP A 111 6.45 3.19 -12.20
CA ASP A 111 6.19 1.76 -12.09
C ASP A 111 5.70 1.40 -10.70
N PHE A 112 6.35 1.89 -9.64
CA PHE A 112 5.93 1.61 -8.26
C PHE A 112 4.61 2.27 -7.90
N LEU A 113 4.32 3.48 -8.40
CA LEU A 113 3.00 4.09 -8.21
C LEU A 113 1.91 3.34 -8.98
N GLN A 114 2.23 2.75 -10.13
CA GLN A 114 1.31 1.88 -10.87
C GLN A 114 1.02 0.60 -10.09
N VAL A 115 2.06 -0.08 -9.57
CA VAL A 115 1.90 -1.26 -8.69
C VAL A 115 1.01 -0.92 -7.50
N ALA A 116 1.28 0.18 -6.78
CA ALA A 116 0.44 0.59 -5.64
C ALA A 116 -1.05 0.77 -6.01
N ALA A 117 -1.34 1.28 -7.21
CA ALA A 117 -2.70 1.47 -7.70
C ALA A 117 -3.40 0.15 -8.08
N ASP A 118 -2.65 -0.82 -8.61
CA ASP A 118 -3.12 -2.15 -8.99
C ASP A 118 -3.42 -2.99 -7.75
N GLU A 119 -2.52 -3.02 -6.77
CA GLU A 119 -2.74 -3.74 -5.51
C GLU A 119 -3.90 -3.14 -4.70
N ALA A 120 -4.10 -1.82 -4.76
CA ALA A 120 -5.28 -1.18 -4.21
C ALA A 120 -6.58 -1.63 -4.90
N MET A 121 -6.55 -1.92 -6.21
CA MET A 121 -7.69 -2.51 -6.91
C MET A 121 -7.90 -3.96 -6.49
N HIS A 122 -6.84 -4.78 -6.42
CA HIS A 122 -6.91 -6.17 -5.97
C HIS A 122 -7.50 -6.26 -4.55
N PHE A 123 -6.98 -5.47 -3.61
CA PHE A 123 -7.52 -5.38 -2.24
C PHE A 123 -9.02 -5.07 -2.24
N ALA A 124 -9.46 -4.08 -3.02
CA ALA A 124 -10.86 -3.67 -3.07
C ALA A 124 -11.79 -4.72 -3.69
N LEU A 125 -11.27 -5.60 -4.55
CA LEU A 125 -12.00 -6.74 -5.10
C LEU A 125 -12.11 -7.90 -4.08
N LEU A 126 -11.04 -8.15 -3.32
CA LEU A 126 -10.99 -9.21 -2.29
C LEU A 126 -11.79 -8.86 -1.03
N SER A 127 -11.96 -7.58 -0.74
CA SER A 127 -12.59 -7.06 0.49
C SER A 127 -14.11 -6.86 0.37
N ARG A 128 -14.75 -7.55 -0.58
CA ARG A 128 -16.21 -7.55 -0.78
C ARG A 128 -16.85 -8.80 -0.19
#